data_AF-A0A7V9I691-F1
#
_entry.id   AF-A0A7V9I691-F1
#
_cell.length_a   1.000
_cell.length_b   1.000
_cell.length_c   1.000
_cell.angle_alpha   90.00
_cell.angle_beta   90.00
_cell.angle_gamma   90.00
#
_symmetry.space_group_name_H-M   'P 1'
#
loop_
_entity.id
_entity.type
_entity.pdbx_description
1 polymer ?
#
loop_
_entity_poly.entity_id
_entity_poly.type
_entity_poly.pdbx_seq_one_letter_code
_entity_poly.pdbx_strand_id
1 'polypeptide(L)'
;MSARSCPDWPDLLERAPDLLFKHYTVAEAQLPADALVNLQGVTLDSVAICCDLDKNVFNADHTDPQVGEALRASHWYDLREWIANGPRLAP
;
A
#
# COMPACT_ATOMS: atom_id res chain seq x y z
N MET A 1 -7.38 -15.64 -9.57
CA MET A 1 -7.51 -14.47 -8.67
C MET A 1 -6.83 -13.31 -9.36
N SER A 2 -7.59 -12.27 -9.71
CA SER A 2 -7.08 -11.15 -10.53
C SER A 2 -6.62 -10.04 -9.60
N ALA A 3 -5.31 -9.91 -9.39
CA ALA A 3 -4.75 -8.65 -8.91
C ALA A 3 -5.21 -7.57 -9.88
N ARG A 4 -6.08 -6.67 -9.43
CA ARG A 4 -6.59 -5.60 -10.28
C ARG A 4 -5.57 -4.47 -10.21
N SER A 5 -4.98 -4.10 -11.34
CA SER A 5 -4.16 -2.89 -11.40
C SER A 5 -4.98 -1.70 -10.90
N CYS A 6 -4.32 -0.77 -10.22
CA CYS A 6 -4.98 0.45 -9.75
C CYS A 6 -5.58 1.22 -10.95
N PRO A 7 -6.81 1.77 -10.89
CA PRO A 7 -7.37 2.55 -11.99
C PRO A 7 -6.56 3.84 -12.23
N ASP A 8 -5.89 4.35 -11.20
CA ASP A 8 -4.99 5.51 -11.27
C ASP A 8 -3.58 5.13 -11.77
N TRP A 9 -3.40 3.90 -12.24
CA TRP A 9 -2.12 3.39 -12.77
C TRP A 9 -1.41 4.35 -13.76
N PRO A 10 -2.10 5.00 -14.72
CA PRO A 10 -1.44 5.96 -15.61
C PRO A 10 -0.76 7.12 -14.86
N ASP A 11 -1.49 7.74 -13.93
CA ASP A 11 -0.96 8.87 -13.13
C ASP A 11 0.14 8.41 -12.17
N LEU A 12 0.01 7.20 -11.63
CA LEU A 12 1.01 6.57 -10.76
C LEU A 12 2.30 6.30 -11.54
N LEU A 13 2.20 5.83 -12.78
CA LEU A 13 3.35 5.57 -13.65
C LEU A 13 4.10 6.87 -14.00
N GLU A 14 3.39 7.99 -14.19
CA GLU A 14 4.01 9.28 -14.43
C GLU A 14 4.75 9.82 -13.19
N ARG A 15 4.22 9.56 -12.00
CA ARG A 15 4.77 10.07 -10.73
C ARG A 15 5.85 9.18 -10.13
N ALA A 16 5.68 7.87 -10.25
CA ALA A 16 6.52 6.84 -9.64
C ALA A 16 6.60 5.61 -10.57
N PRO A 17 7.33 5.70 -11.68
CA PRO A 17 7.39 4.65 -12.70
C PRO A 17 7.96 3.31 -12.20
N ASP A 18 8.72 3.36 -11.10
CA ASP A 18 9.35 2.20 -10.48
C ASP A 18 8.41 1.43 -9.53
N LEU A 19 7.18 1.91 -9.32
CA LEU A 19 6.18 1.28 -8.45
C LEU A 19 5.11 0.58 -9.28
N LEU A 20 4.77 -0.65 -8.89
CA LEU A 20 3.75 -1.50 -9.49
C LEU A 20 2.56 -1.67 -8.53
N PHE A 21 1.69 -0.66 -8.48
CA PHE A 21 0.51 -0.69 -7.63
C PHE A 21 -0.56 -1.68 -8.11
N LYS A 22 -0.96 -2.56 -7.19
CA LYS A 22 -2.05 -3.52 -7.39
C LYS A 22 -3.00 -3.48 -6.20
N HIS A 23 -4.26 -3.80 -6.47
CA HIS A 23 -5.26 -3.98 -5.44
C HIS A 23 -5.29 -5.42 -4.94
N TYR A 24 -5.19 -5.53 -3.63
CA TYR A 24 -5.31 -6.75 -2.86
C TYR A 24 -6.32 -6.53 -1.74
N THR A 25 -6.83 -7.60 -1.17
CA THR A 25 -7.35 -7.57 0.20
C THR A 25 -6.19 -7.63 1.19
N VAL A 26 -6.39 -7.18 2.43
CA VAL A 26 -5.35 -7.30 3.47
C VAL A 26 -4.94 -8.77 3.68
N ALA A 27 -5.90 -9.69 3.59
CA ALA A 27 -5.64 -11.13 3.65
C ALA A 27 -4.75 -11.63 2.48
N GLU A 28 -4.94 -11.10 1.27
CA GLU A 28 -4.11 -11.45 0.10
C GLU A 28 -2.71 -10.80 0.15
N ALA A 29 -2.62 -9.57 0.66
CA ALA A 29 -1.37 -8.84 0.77
C ALA A 29 -0.39 -9.46 1.78
N GLN A 30 -0.89 -10.29 2.71
CA GLN A 30 -0.11 -10.92 3.77
C GLN A 30 0.78 -9.89 4.49
N LEU A 31 0.15 -8.80 4.95
CA LEU A 31 0.83 -7.72 5.64
C LEU A 31 1.65 -8.22 6.84
N PRO A 32 2.73 -7.50 7.19
CA PRO A 32 3.58 -7.90 8.29
C PRO A 32 2.82 -7.82 9.62
N ALA A 33 3.22 -8.67 10.57
CA ALA A 33 2.46 -8.89 11.81
C ALA A 33 2.31 -7.61 12.65
N ASP A 34 3.31 -6.72 12.62
CA ASP A 34 3.28 -5.42 13.30
C ASP A 34 2.21 -4.48 12.74
N ALA A 35 1.97 -4.49 11.42
CA ALA A 35 0.85 -3.76 10.82
C ALA A 35 -0.50 -4.40 11.20
N LEU A 36 -0.59 -5.73 11.21
CA LEU A 36 -1.83 -6.44 11.56
C LEU A 36 -2.26 -6.23 13.02
N VAL A 37 -1.32 -6.09 13.96
CA VAL A 37 -1.61 -5.83 15.38
C VAL A 37 -2.36 -4.50 15.57
N ASN A 38 -2.12 -3.52 14.71
CA ASN A 38 -2.79 -2.23 14.74
C ASN A 38 -4.18 -2.25 14.07
N LEU A 39 -4.52 -3.32 13.35
CA LEU A 39 -5.80 -3.48 12.66
C LEU A 39 -6.81 -4.20 13.55
N GLN A 40 -7.46 -3.42 14.42
CA GLN A 40 -8.52 -3.93 15.30
C GLN A 40 -9.90 -3.68 14.70
N GLY A 41 -10.73 -4.72 14.63
CA GLY A 41 -12.14 -4.60 14.22
C GLY A 41 -12.39 -4.54 12.70
N VAL A 42 -11.38 -4.81 11.87
CA VAL A 42 -11.51 -4.88 10.41
C VAL A 42 -11.47 -6.33 9.90
N THR A 43 -12.31 -6.62 8.91
CA THR A 43 -12.37 -7.94 8.27
C THR A 43 -11.32 -8.02 7.16
N LEU A 44 -10.23 -8.76 7.39
CA LEU A 44 -9.05 -8.76 6.50
C LEU A 44 -9.34 -9.24 5.07
N ASP A 45 -10.32 -10.11 4.88
CA ASP A 45 -10.77 -10.59 3.56
C ASP A 45 -11.63 -9.58 2.78
N SER A 46 -12.14 -8.56 3.46
CA SER A 46 -13.06 -7.57 2.87
C SER A 46 -12.43 -6.19 2.70
N VAL A 47 -11.34 -5.90 3.44
CA VAL A 47 -10.64 -4.61 3.34
C VAL A 47 -9.65 -4.62 2.19
N ALA A 48 -9.85 -3.71 1.24
CA ALA A 48 -8.96 -3.50 0.11
C ALA A 48 -7.77 -2.60 0.48
N ILE A 49 -6.63 -2.93 -0.10
CA ILE A 49 -5.37 -2.18 -0.03
C ILE A 49 -4.81 -2.05 -1.45
N CYS A 50 -4.36 -0.84 -1.78
CA CYS A 50 -3.61 -0.58 -3.01
C CYS A 50 -2.13 -0.45 -2.66
N CYS A 51 -1.30 -1.41 -3.09
CA CYS A 51 0.11 -1.41 -2.75
C CYS A 51 1.03 -2.00 -3.81
N ASP A 52 2.29 -1.63 -3.70
CA ASP A 52 3.43 -2.36 -4.19
C ASP A 52 4.06 -3.16 -3.03
N LEU A 53 3.94 -4.49 -3.10
CA LEU A 53 4.47 -5.41 -2.08
C LEU A 53 6.00 -5.58 -2.14
N ASP A 54 6.64 -5.29 -3.29
CA ASP A 54 8.10 -5.38 -3.43
C ASP A 54 8.78 -4.18 -2.74
N LYS A 55 8.17 -3.01 -2.89
CA LYS A 55 8.69 -1.75 -2.33
C LYS A 55 8.11 -1.36 -0.98
N ASN A 56 7.10 -2.11 -0.49
CA ASN A 56 6.33 -1.77 0.71
C ASN A 56 5.76 -0.35 0.65
N VAL A 57 5.23 0.04 -0.51
CA VAL A 57 4.61 1.35 -0.71
C VAL A 57 3.12 1.15 -0.91
N PHE A 58 2.29 1.90 -0.19
CA PHE A 58 0.84 1.85 -0.34
C PHE A 58 0.28 3.20 -0.81
N ASN A 59 -0.83 3.15 -1.54
CA ASN A 59 -1.56 4.34 -1.96
C ASN A 59 -2.72 4.58 -0.98
N ALA A 60 -2.60 5.63 -0.17
CA ALA A 60 -3.62 6.00 0.82
C ALA A 60 -4.98 6.37 0.20
N ASP A 61 -5.02 6.80 -1.07
CA ASP A 61 -6.27 7.19 -1.74
C ASP A 61 -7.16 5.98 -2.08
N HIS A 62 -6.57 4.79 -2.20
CA HIS A 62 -7.27 3.52 -2.51
C HIS A 62 -7.12 2.47 -1.42
N THR A 63 -6.67 2.88 -0.24
CA THR A 63 -6.50 2.00 0.92
C THR A 63 -7.41 2.48 2.05
N ASP A 64 -7.99 1.55 2.80
CA ASP A 64 -8.80 1.92 3.95
C ASP A 64 -7.98 2.77 4.95
N PRO A 65 -8.53 3.87 5.49
CA PRO A 65 -7.80 4.75 6.40
C PRO A 65 -7.19 4.03 7.60
N GLN A 66 -7.85 3.02 8.16
CA GLN A 66 -7.30 2.25 9.29
C GLN A 66 -6.09 1.41 8.86
N VAL A 67 -6.14 0.82 7.67
CA VAL A 67 -4.99 0.11 7.07
C VAL A 67 -3.86 1.09 6.79
N GLY A 68 -4.15 2.26 6.22
CA GLY A 68 -3.16 3.29 5.98
C GLY A 68 -2.44 3.72 7.27
N GLU A 69 -3.17 3.98 8.35
CA GLU A 69 -2.56 4.32 9.65
C GLU A 69 -1.73 3.17 10.23
N ALA A 70 -2.23 1.93 10.15
CA ALA A 70 -1.49 0.76 10.61
C ALA A 70 -0.18 0.53 9.83
N LEU A 71 -0.18 0.79 8.53
CA LEU A 71 1.00 0.71 7.66
C LEU A 71 2.00 1.83 7.95
N ARG A 72 1.52 3.07 8.18
CA ARG A 72 2.39 4.19 8.60
C ARG A 72 3.09 3.95 9.94
N ALA A 73 2.47 3.17 10.82
CA ALA A 73 3.07 2.72 12.08
C ALA A 73 4.09 1.56 11.90
N SER A 74 4.24 1.03 10.68
CA SER A 74 5.15 -0.06 10.31
C SER A 74 6.30 0.47 9.43
N HIS A 75 6.98 -0.43 8.73
CA HIS A 75 8.07 -0.13 7.77
C HIS A 75 7.57 0.25 6.37
N TRP A 76 6.27 0.45 6.22
CA TRP A 76 5.63 0.77 4.95
C TRP A 76 5.61 2.26 4.69
N TYR A 77 5.67 2.65 3.42
CA TYR A 77 5.69 4.04 3.01
C TYR A 77 4.40 4.46 2.33
N ASP A 78 3.91 5.66 2.66
CA ASP A 78 2.86 6.30 1.89
C ASP A 78 3.42 6.74 0.53
N LEU A 79 2.70 6.45 -0.55
CA LEU A 79 3.04 6.90 -1.90
C LEU A 79 3.36 8.40 -1.98
N ARG A 80 2.61 9.25 -1.28
CA ARG A 80 2.82 10.70 -1.26
C ARG A 80 4.15 11.04 -0.61
N GLU A 81 4.53 10.34 0.46
CA GLU A 81 5.82 10.51 1.12
C GLU A 81 6.97 9.99 0.26
N TRP A 82 6.77 8.85 -0.42
CA TRP A 82 7.73 8.28 -1.36
C TRP A 82 8.03 9.24 -2.51
N ILE A 83 6.99 9.82 -3.13
CA ILE A 83 7.14 10.81 -4.20
C ILE A 83 7.80 12.09 -3.68
N ALA A 84 7.38 12.58 -2.50
CA ALA A 84 7.91 13.83 -1.94
C ALA A 84 9.40 13.75 -1.56
N ASN A 85 9.83 12.60 -1.02
CA ASN A 85 11.23 12.39 -0.63
C ASN A 85 12.11 11.88 -1.78
N GLY A 86 11.49 11.45 -2.88
CA GLY A 86 12.15 10.82 -4.03
C GLY A 86 12.78 9.47 -3.67
N PRO A 87 13.36 8.74 -4.65
CA PRO A 87 13.96 7.41 -4.45
C PRO A 87 15.24 7.39 -3.58
N ARG A 88 15.50 8.42 -2.76
CA ARG A 88 16.70 8.58 -1.92
C ARG A 88 16.74 7.70 -0.66
N LEU A 89 15.80 6.77 -0.47
CA LEU A 89 15.68 5.95 0.74
C LEU A 89 15.49 4.44 0.49
N ALA A 90 15.89 3.92 -0.67
CA ALA A 90 16.19 2.49 -0.78
C ALA A 90 17.65 2.26 -0.31
N PRO A 91 17.89 1.62 0.84
CA PRO A 91 19.24 1.21 1.25
C PRO A 91 19.84 0.15 0.30
#